data_AF-A0A134AER1-F1
#
_entry.id   AF-A0A134AER1-F1
#
_cell.length_a   1.000
_cell.length_b   1.000
_cell.length_c   1.000
_cell.angle_alpha   90.00
_cell.angle_beta   90.00
_cell.angle_gamma   90.00
#
_symmetry.space_group_name_H-M   'P 1'
#
loop_
_entity.id
_entity.type
_entity.pdbx_description
1 polymer ?
#
loop_
_entity_poly.entity_id
_entity_poly.type
_entity_poly.pdbx_seq_one_letter_code
_entity_poly.pdbx_strand_id
1 'polypeptide(L)'
;MIENKKLESKNVFLDTENFSQFILKYKNNFEKRKYFQLDKNFKINIKEPSFILELAYIYFDENKENENIKKIVSEQFLETFKEKGKKIGRISKIKMSKLVDGFRRSIFNRESIFAVKLGNELLYRDKSKFFEILYNYSLISMDVNKFVKTFFAEKMIEKIKIENNSKFNEIHDKIDEIIKNILNYFTKSDLIFLNFENTESLNYFMENQVDELYKKIYVENFDKIVEKYNIQNVKKIKFYKSYDFQNLSESKKILYKYIEGI
;
A
#
# COMPACT_ATOMS: atom_id res chain seq x y z
N MET A 1 -16.14 8.66 -21.77
CA MET A 1 -15.44 8.38 -20.49
C MET A 1 -14.46 7.22 -20.59
N ILE A 2 -14.83 6.07 -21.18
CA ILE A 2 -13.92 4.91 -21.37
C ILE A 2 -12.79 5.22 -22.38
N GLU A 3 -13.10 5.93 -23.48
CA GLU A 3 -12.09 6.29 -24.49
C GLU A 3 -11.04 7.27 -23.97
N ASN A 4 -11.43 8.32 -23.23
CA ASN A 4 -10.48 9.23 -22.59
C ASN A 4 -9.56 8.50 -21.60
N LYS A 5 -10.10 7.54 -20.85
CA LYS A 5 -9.30 6.74 -19.91
C LYS A 5 -8.30 5.82 -20.62
N LYS A 6 -8.67 5.26 -21.78
CA LYS A 6 -7.77 4.48 -22.64
C LYS A 6 -6.68 5.34 -23.27
N LEU A 7 -6.96 6.61 -23.56
CA LEU A 7 -5.99 7.55 -24.11
C LEU A 7 -5.01 8.03 -23.02
N GLU A 8 -5.53 8.41 -21.84
CA GLU A 8 -4.73 8.79 -20.67
C GLU A 8 -3.85 7.64 -20.17
N SER A 9 -4.33 6.39 -20.27
CA SER A 9 -3.54 5.23 -19.85
C SER A 9 -2.36 4.98 -20.77
N LYS A 10 -2.47 5.20 -22.09
CA LYS A 10 -1.36 4.97 -23.04
C LYS A 10 -0.15 5.86 -22.79
N ASN A 11 -0.35 7.06 -22.24
CA ASN A 11 0.68 8.07 -22.02
C ASN A 11 0.78 8.47 -20.55
N VAL A 12 0.77 7.47 -19.66
CA VAL A 12 0.56 7.70 -18.23
C VAL A 12 1.68 8.50 -17.54
N PHE A 13 2.90 8.42 -18.04
CA PHE A 13 4.04 9.20 -17.51
C PHE A 13 4.36 10.45 -18.34
N LEU A 14 3.57 10.75 -19.38
CA LEU A 14 3.76 11.96 -20.18
C LEU A 14 3.61 13.21 -19.31
N ASP A 15 4.48 14.19 -19.50
CA ASP A 15 4.48 15.47 -18.74
C ASP A 15 4.57 15.29 -17.22
N THR A 16 5.23 14.22 -16.76
CA THR A 16 5.55 14.01 -15.33
C THR A 16 7.05 13.79 -15.18
N GLU A 17 7.72 14.74 -14.53
CA GLU A 17 9.17 14.75 -14.35
C GLU A 17 9.62 14.04 -13.06
N ASN A 18 8.73 13.87 -12.09
CA ASN A 18 9.04 13.19 -10.83
C ASN A 18 7.79 12.54 -10.24
N PHE A 19 8.01 11.72 -9.21
CA PHE A 19 6.94 10.98 -8.55
C PHE A 19 5.89 11.90 -7.92
N SER A 20 6.34 13.02 -7.36
CA SER A 20 5.47 14.06 -6.81
C SER A 20 4.49 14.64 -7.84
N GLN A 21 4.93 14.95 -9.06
CA GLN A 21 4.06 15.43 -10.14
C GLN A 21 3.08 14.35 -10.61
N PHE A 22 3.52 13.09 -10.68
CA PHE A 22 2.67 11.97 -11.05
C PHE A 22 1.50 11.78 -10.08
N ILE A 23 1.75 11.83 -8.77
CA ILE A 23 0.69 11.70 -7.75
C ILE A 23 -0.37 12.79 -7.94
N LEU A 24 0.08 14.04 -8.14
CA LEU A 24 -0.84 15.17 -8.32
C LEU A 24 -1.67 15.06 -9.61
N LYS A 25 -1.05 14.64 -10.72
CA LYS A 25 -1.72 14.47 -12.01
C LYS A 25 -2.87 13.46 -11.91
N TYR A 26 -2.66 12.35 -11.20
CA TYR A 26 -3.63 11.25 -11.10
C TYR A 26 -4.34 11.17 -9.75
N LYS A 27 -4.39 12.27 -8.99
CA LYS A 27 -5.06 12.39 -7.69
C LYS A 27 -6.41 11.67 -7.67
N ASN A 28 -6.65 10.86 -6.64
CA ASN A 28 -7.83 10.02 -6.44
C ASN A 28 -8.06 8.87 -7.45
N ASN A 29 -7.07 8.48 -8.28
CA ASN A 29 -7.26 7.46 -9.33
C ASN A 29 -6.35 6.21 -9.18
N PHE A 30 -5.94 5.89 -7.96
CA PHE A 30 -4.99 4.80 -7.68
C PHE A 30 -5.64 3.52 -7.11
N GLU A 31 -6.96 3.51 -6.92
CA GLU A 31 -7.66 2.41 -6.23
C GLU A 31 -8.61 1.67 -7.16
N LYS A 32 -8.79 0.37 -6.89
CA LYS A 32 -9.88 -0.42 -7.50
C LYS A 32 -11.17 -0.20 -6.71
N ARG A 33 -12.32 -0.29 -7.40
CA ARG A 33 -13.64 -0.09 -6.76
C ARG A 33 -13.92 -1.10 -5.64
N LYS A 34 -13.53 -2.35 -5.86
CA LYS A 34 -13.68 -3.49 -4.95
C LYS A 34 -12.53 -4.46 -5.18
N TYR A 35 -12.12 -5.16 -4.13
CA TYR A 35 -11.05 -6.16 -4.16
C TYR A 35 -11.57 -7.61 -4.13
N PHE A 36 -12.88 -7.79 -4.26
CA PHE A 36 -13.53 -9.09 -4.33
C PHE A 36 -14.71 -9.04 -5.29
N GLN A 37 -14.97 -10.17 -5.93
CA GLN A 37 -16.10 -10.36 -6.83
C GLN A 37 -16.75 -11.72 -6.55
N LEU A 38 -18.05 -11.70 -6.33
CA LEU A 38 -18.85 -12.92 -6.25
C LEU A 38 -19.30 -13.27 -7.67
N ASP A 39 -19.04 -14.49 -8.12
CA ASP A 39 -19.56 -14.98 -9.40
C ASP A 39 -20.95 -15.65 -9.24
N LYS A 40 -21.51 -16.10 -10.37
CA LYS A 40 -22.84 -16.74 -10.41
C LYS A 40 -22.92 -18.04 -9.60
N ASN A 41 -21.77 -18.66 -9.31
CA ASN A 41 -21.68 -19.91 -8.56
C ASN A 41 -21.36 -19.65 -7.08
N PHE A 42 -21.50 -18.41 -6.61
CA PHE A 42 -21.15 -17.98 -5.26
C PHE A 42 -19.67 -18.17 -4.90
N LYS A 43 -18.78 -18.31 -5.89
CA LYS A 43 -17.34 -18.33 -5.64
C LYS A 43 -16.82 -16.89 -5.50
N ILE A 44 -16.06 -16.65 -4.43
CA ILE A 44 -15.40 -15.37 -4.17
C ILE A 44 -14.06 -15.36 -4.90
N ASN A 45 -13.92 -14.43 -5.85
CA ASN A 45 -12.66 -14.17 -6.54
C ASN A 45 -12.02 -12.92 -5.94
N ILE A 46 -10.87 -13.09 -5.30
CA ILE A 46 -10.07 -12.00 -4.73
C ILE A 46 -9.27 -11.34 -5.84
N LYS A 47 -9.30 -10.01 -5.91
CA LYS A 47 -8.54 -9.22 -6.87
C LYS A 47 -7.29 -8.68 -6.20
N GLU A 48 -6.16 -8.83 -6.86
CA GLU A 48 -4.91 -8.18 -6.47
C GLU A 48 -5.12 -6.65 -6.35
N PRO A 49 -4.50 -5.98 -5.36
CA PRO A 49 -4.52 -4.53 -5.29
C PRO A 49 -3.95 -3.87 -6.54
N SER A 50 -4.22 -2.57 -6.69
CA SER A 50 -3.43 -1.76 -7.61
C SER A 50 -2.08 -1.43 -6.97
N PHE A 51 -1.01 -1.59 -7.74
CA PHE A 51 0.36 -1.21 -7.39
C PHE A 51 0.83 0.02 -8.20
N ILE A 52 -0.09 0.84 -8.72
CA ILE A 52 0.28 2.00 -9.57
C ILE A 52 1.24 2.95 -8.84
N LEU A 53 0.99 3.24 -7.56
CA LEU A 53 1.86 4.15 -6.80
C LEU A 53 3.25 3.53 -6.59
N GLU A 54 3.32 2.26 -6.24
CA GLU A 54 4.57 1.54 -6.03
C GLU A 54 5.38 1.42 -7.33
N LEU A 55 4.73 1.09 -8.45
CA LEU A 55 5.36 1.01 -9.76
C LEU A 55 5.82 2.39 -10.27
N ALA A 56 5.01 3.44 -10.08
CA ALA A 56 5.41 4.79 -10.43
C ALA A 56 6.59 5.27 -9.58
N TYR A 57 6.61 4.95 -8.29
CA TYR A 57 7.74 5.23 -7.42
C TYR A 57 9.03 4.61 -7.97
N ILE A 58 9.02 3.32 -8.31
CA ILE A 58 10.17 2.62 -8.90
C ILE A 58 10.59 3.25 -10.23
N TYR A 59 9.63 3.55 -11.11
CA TYR A 59 9.91 4.19 -12.39
C TYR A 59 10.70 5.51 -12.24
N PHE A 60 10.33 6.33 -11.26
CA PHE A 60 11.02 7.59 -10.98
C PHE A 60 12.29 7.44 -10.14
N ASP A 61 12.51 6.28 -9.52
CA ASP A 61 13.73 5.96 -8.79
C ASP A 61 14.82 5.39 -9.71
N GLU A 62 14.43 4.57 -10.69
CA GLU A 62 15.32 3.90 -11.66
C GLU A 62 15.52 4.71 -12.98
N ASN A 63 15.58 6.05 -12.91
CA ASN A 63 15.85 6.93 -14.06
C ASN A 63 14.87 6.88 -15.27
N LYS A 64 13.63 6.38 -15.10
CA LYS A 64 12.52 6.55 -16.07
C LYS A 64 12.61 5.82 -17.42
N GLU A 65 13.42 4.78 -17.55
CA GLU A 65 13.60 4.07 -18.84
C GLU A 65 12.84 2.73 -18.94
N ASN A 66 12.15 2.32 -17.88
CA ASN A 66 11.51 1.00 -17.84
C ASN A 66 10.14 1.00 -18.57
N GLU A 67 10.17 0.70 -19.88
CA GLU A 67 8.96 0.54 -20.71
C GLU A 67 7.98 -0.50 -20.17
N ASN A 68 8.48 -1.53 -19.47
CA ASN A 68 7.63 -2.56 -18.90
C ASN A 68 6.77 -1.99 -17.75
N ILE A 69 7.35 -1.11 -16.92
CA ILE A 69 6.58 -0.38 -15.88
C ILE A 69 5.51 0.49 -16.53
N LYS A 70 5.84 1.24 -17.60
CA LYS A 70 4.87 2.07 -18.32
C LYS A 70 3.66 1.25 -18.73
N LYS A 71 3.89 0.13 -19.42
CA LYS A 71 2.84 -0.78 -19.88
C LYS A 71 1.96 -1.30 -18.74
N ILE A 72 2.56 -1.82 -17.66
CA ILE A 72 1.80 -2.39 -16.54
C ILE A 72 0.99 -1.31 -15.82
N VAL A 73 1.56 -0.13 -15.61
CA VAL A 73 0.85 1.00 -15.00
C VAL A 73 -0.33 1.41 -15.88
N SER A 74 -0.14 1.52 -17.20
CA SER A 74 -1.22 1.79 -18.16
C SER A 74 -2.37 0.78 -18.06
N GLU A 75 -2.06 -0.51 -17.98
CA GLU A 75 -3.05 -1.59 -17.84
C GLU A 75 -3.79 -1.49 -16.49
N GLN A 76 -3.06 -1.31 -15.39
CA GLN A 76 -3.67 -1.16 -14.06
C GLN A 76 -4.58 0.07 -13.96
N PHE A 77 -4.22 1.18 -14.61
CA PHE A 77 -5.08 2.36 -14.61
C PHE A 77 -6.45 2.07 -15.20
N LEU A 78 -6.58 1.14 -16.16
CA LEU A 78 -7.88 0.76 -16.71
C LEU A 78 -8.79 0.13 -15.64
N GLU A 79 -8.21 -0.52 -14.63
CA GLU A 79 -8.92 -1.18 -13.53
C GLU A 79 -9.23 -0.25 -12.34
N THR A 80 -8.56 0.90 -12.23
CA THR A 80 -8.81 1.85 -11.14
C THR A 80 -10.02 2.75 -11.42
N PHE A 81 -10.38 3.62 -10.48
CA PHE A 81 -11.40 4.62 -10.71
C PHE A 81 -11.03 5.93 -10.02
N LYS A 82 -11.46 7.04 -10.63
CA LYS A 82 -11.33 8.36 -10.03
C LYS A 82 -12.45 8.55 -9.01
N GLU A 83 -12.11 8.55 -7.73
CA GLU A 83 -13.06 8.82 -6.66
C GLU A 83 -13.33 10.33 -6.57
N LYS A 84 -14.58 10.72 -6.28
CA LYS A 84 -14.90 12.12 -5.98
C LYS A 84 -14.20 12.51 -4.67
N GLY A 85 -13.18 13.36 -4.75
CA GLY A 85 -12.41 13.80 -3.60
C GLY A 85 -13.28 14.53 -2.58
N LYS A 86 -13.25 14.07 -1.33
CA LYS A 86 -13.72 14.87 -0.19
C LYS A 86 -12.49 15.52 0.45
N LYS A 87 -12.52 16.85 0.63
CA LYS A 87 -11.45 17.54 1.35
C LYS A 87 -11.46 17.08 2.81
N ILE A 88 -10.38 16.48 3.26
CA ILE A 88 -10.21 16.06 4.64
C ILE A 88 -9.58 17.22 5.40
N GLY A 89 -10.37 17.88 6.26
CA GLY A 89 -9.87 18.93 7.13
C GLY A 89 -9.01 18.38 8.27
N ARG A 90 -8.01 19.17 8.70
CA ARG A 90 -7.22 18.89 9.90
C ARG A 90 -8.12 18.81 11.14
N ILE A 91 -7.74 17.96 12.09
CA ILE A 91 -8.43 17.80 13.38
C ILE A 91 -7.43 17.88 14.54
N SER A 92 -6.54 18.87 14.48
CA SER A 92 -5.41 19.06 15.40
C SER A 92 -5.78 19.15 16.89
N LYS A 93 -7.02 19.54 17.22
CA LYS A 93 -7.51 19.66 18.62
C LYS A 93 -7.79 18.32 19.31
N ILE A 94 -7.82 17.21 18.58
CA ILE A 94 -8.07 15.88 19.18
C ILE A 94 -6.88 15.46 20.08
N LYS A 95 -7.16 14.93 21.27
CA LYS A 95 -6.14 14.37 22.16
C LYS A 95 -5.43 13.18 21.48
N MET A 96 -4.11 13.04 21.70
CA MET A 96 -3.31 11.99 21.04
C MET A 96 -3.83 10.57 21.32
N SER A 97 -4.20 10.27 22.58
CA SER A 97 -4.77 8.96 22.93
C SER A 97 -6.05 8.65 22.14
N LYS A 98 -6.99 9.62 22.07
CA LYS A 98 -8.22 9.49 21.28
C LYS A 98 -7.94 9.34 19.78
N LEU A 99 -6.90 10.00 19.27
CA LEU A 99 -6.49 9.89 17.87
C LEU A 99 -5.98 8.48 17.55
N VAL A 100 -5.08 7.95 18.39
CA VAL A 100 -4.51 6.61 18.26
C VAL A 100 -5.59 5.53 18.38
N ASP A 101 -6.45 5.62 19.40
CA ASP A 101 -7.53 4.65 19.62
C ASP A 101 -8.56 4.71 18.49
N GLY A 102 -8.95 5.91 18.07
CA GLY A 102 -9.88 6.10 16.96
C GLY A 102 -9.31 5.57 15.65
N PHE A 103 -8.04 5.85 15.36
CA PHE A 103 -7.38 5.36 14.15
C PHE A 103 -7.32 3.83 14.13
N ARG A 104 -6.86 3.20 15.23
CA ARG A 104 -6.88 1.73 15.36
C ARG A 104 -8.26 1.16 15.12
N ARG A 105 -9.30 1.68 15.78
CA ARG A 105 -10.68 1.17 15.66
C ARG A 105 -11.25 1.37 14.26
N SER A 106 -11.02 2.53 13.64
CA SER A 106 -11.56 2.80 12.29
C SER A 106 -10.98 1.86 11.22
N ILE A 107 -9.72 1.43 11.34
CA ILE A 107 -9.16 0.38 10.47
C ILE A 107 -9.89 -0.94 10.71
N PHE A 108 -9.99 -1.37 11.97
CA PHE A 108 -10.63 -2.65 12.35
C PHE A 108 -12.10 -2.70 11.93
N ASN A 109 -12.85 -1.63 12.17
CA ASN A 109 -14.26 -1.49 11.81
C ASN A 109 -14.48 -1.23 10.32
N ARG A 110 -13.41 -1.08 9.52
CA ARG A 110 -13.45 -0.80 8.08
C ARG A 110 -14.12 0.53 7.72
N GLU A 111 -13.99 1.52 8.59
CA GLU A 111 -14.54 2.86 8.45
C GLU A 111 -13.61 3.75 7.61
N SER A 112 -13.56 3.53 6.30
CA SER A 112 -12.56 4.15 5.39
C SER A 112 -12.41 5.67 5.55
N ILE A 113 -13.51 6.42 5.62
CA ILE A 113 -13.49 7.89 5.76
C ILE A 113 -12.83 8.31 7.08
N PHE A 114 -13.17 7.63 8.18
CA PHE A 114 -12.61 7.91 9.50
C PHE A 114 -11.15 7.47 9.59
N ALA A 115 -10.82 6.31 9.02
CA ALA A 115 -9.46 5.80 8.94
C ALA A 115 -8.55 6.79 8.22
N VAL A 116 -8.94 7.28 7.03
CA VAL A 116 -8.14 8.27 6.29
C VAL A 116 -8.01 9.57 7.07
N LYS A 117 -9.10 10.08 7.65
CA LYS A 117 -9.08 11.34 8.41
C LYS A 117 -8.17 11.28 9.64
N LEU A 118 -8.29 10.21 10.43
CA LEU A 118 -7.50 10.03 11.65
C LEU A 118 -6.05 9.64 11.31
N GLY A 119 -5.86 8.82 10.28
CA GLY A 119 -4.54 8.41 9.78
C GLY A 119 -3.71 9.58 9.27
N ASN A 120 -4.29 10.48 8.47
CA ASN A 120 -3.60 11.70 8.02
C ASN A 120 -3.14 12.54 9.22
N GLU A 121 -4.06 12.84 10.16
CA GLU A 121 -3.70 13.62 11.34
C GLU A 121 -2.63 12.93 12.19
N LEU A 122 -2.71 11.60 12.35
CA LEU A 122 -1.73 10.84 13.12
C LEU A 122 -0.36 10.86 12.44
N LEU A 123 -0.26 10.61 11.14
CA LEU A 123 1.04 10.65 10.43
C LEU A 123 1.72 12.01 10.61
N TYR A 124 0.96 13.10 10.52
CA TYR A 124 1.51 14.45 10.65
C TYR A 124 1.97 14.80 12.07
N ARG A 125 1.40 14.16 13.09
CA ARG A 125 1.75 14.42 14.49
C ARG A 125 2.79 13.44 15.03
N ASP A 126 2.70 12.19 14.60
CA ASP A 126 3.53 11.07 15.03
C ASP A 126 3.58 10.01 13.92
N LYS A 127 4.52 10.20 13.00
CA LYS A 127 4.79 9.26 11.90
C LYS A 127 5.12 7.86 12.44
N SER A 128 5.86 7.77 13.55
CA SER A 128 6.27 6.49 14.13
C SER A 128 5.06 5.69 14.58
N LYS A 129 4.15 6.31 15.36
CA LYS A 129 2.93 5.67 15.83
C LYS A 129 1.98 5.29 14.69
N PHE A 130 1.91 6.08 13.63
CA PHE A 130 1.14 5.72 12.43
C PHE A 130 1.63 4.41 11.81
N PHE A 131 2.93 4.29 11.56
CA PHE A 131 3.52 3.09 10.94
C PHE A 131 3.54 1.90 11.90
N GLU A 132 3.75 2.11 13.20
CA GLU A 132 3.58 1.08 14.23
C GLU A 132 2.20 0.41 14.09
N ILE A 133 1.12 1.18 13.98
CA ILE A 133 -0.24 0.64 13.87
C ILE A 133 -0.44 -0.11 12.55
N LEU A 134 0.03 0.45 11.42
CA LEU A 134 -0.09 -0.22 10.12
C LEU A 134 0.70 -1.52 10.05
N TYR A 135 1.94 -1.53 10.53
CA TYR A 135 2.75 -2.74 10.54
C TYR A 135 2.13 -3.80 11.44
N ASN A 136 1.65 -3.44 12.64
CA ASN A 136 0.90 -4.35 13.51
C ASN A 136 -0.27 -5.02 12.76
N TYR A 137 -1.14 -4.25 12.11
CA TYR A 137 -2.25 -4.80 11.33
C TYR A 137 -1.79 -5.67 10.16
N SER A 138 -0.73 -5.26 9.47
CA SER A 138 -0.23 -5.97 8.29
C SER A 138 0.42 -7.31 8.63
N LEU A 139 1.14 -7.39 9.75
CA LEU A 139 1.87 -8.57 10.18
C LEU A 139 0.96 -9.66 10.73
N ILE A 140 -0.22 -9.29 11.23
CA ILE A 140 -1.23 -10.23 11.71
C ILE A 140 -2.31 -10.54 10.67
N SER A 141 -2.26 -9.97 9.46
CA SER A 141 -3.28 -10.21 8.44
C SER A 141 -2.93 -11.39 7.55
N MET A 142 -3.93 -12.14 7.11
CA MET A 142 -3.77 -13.16 6.06
C MET A 142 -3.55 -12.55 4.67
N ASP A 143 -3.93 -11.29 4.46
CA ASP A 143 -3.66 -10.57 3.20
C ASP A 143 -2.25 -9.98 3.21
N VAL A 144 -1.33 -10.72 2.60
CA VAL A 144 0.09 -10.37 2.49
C VAL A 144 0.33 -9.01 1.83
N ASN A 145 -0.59 -8.54 0.98
CA ASN A 145 -0.41 -7.28 0.28
C ASN A 145 -0.52 -6.08 1.22
N LYS A 146 -1.16 -6.21 2.39
CA LYS A 146 -1.16 -5.14 3.39
C LYS A 146 0.26 -4.84 3.88
N PHE A 147 1.07 -5.88 4.07
CA PHE A 147 2.47 -5.74 4.47
C PHE A 147 3.30 -5.13 3.34
N VAL A 148 3.16 -5.68 2.12
CA VAL A 148 3.84 -5.14 0.92
C VAL A 148 3.52 -3.65 0.73
N LYS A 149 2.24 -3.26 0.78
CA LYS A 149 1.83 -1.87 0.62
C LYS A 149 2.33 -0.97 1.75
N THR A 150 2.35 -1.45 2.99
CA THR A 150 2.88 -0.66 4.13
C THR A 150 4.36 -0.37 3.94
N PHE A 151 5.12 -1.39 3.55
CA PHE A 151 6.55 -1.26 3.27
C PHE A 151 6.84 -0.21 2.19
N PHE A 152 6.14 -0.28 1.05
CA PHE A 152 6.33 0.72 -0.01
C PHE A 152 5.78 2.10 0.35
N ALA A 153 4.66 2.20 1.08
CA ALA A 153 4.11 3.49 1.50
C ALA A 153 5.11 4.29 2.35
N GLU A 154 5.86 3.61 3.22
CA GLU A 154 6.93 4.23 3.99
C GLU A 154 8.03 4.82 3.09
N LYS A 155 8.53 4.03 2.14
CA LYS A 155 9.56 4.45 1.17
C LYS A 155 9.09 5.61 0.29
N MET A 156 7.86 5.53 -0.22
CA MET A 156 7.25 6.59 -1.04
C MET A 156 7.11 7.91 -0.29
N ILE A 157 6.75 7.88 1.00
CA ILE A 157 6.68 9.07 1.84
C ILE A 157 8.07 9.69 2.05
N GLU A 158 9.11 8.89 2.25
CA GLU A 158 10.48 9.41 2.35
C GLU A 158 10.96 10.02 1.04
N LYS A 159 10.68 9.38 -0.10
CA LYS A 159 10.99 9.91 -1.44
C LYS A 159 10.38 11.30 -1.65
N ILE A 160 9.09 11.47 -1.33
CA ILE A 160 8.42 12.78 -1.45
C ILE A 160 9.08 13.84 -0.56
N LYS A 161 9.45 13.49 0.68
CA LYS A 161 10.14 14.42 1.57
C LYS A 161 11.47 14.88 0.99
N ILE A 162 12.25 13.96 0.41
CA ILE A 162 13.52 14.27 -0.24
C ILE A 162 13.31 15.16 -1.47
N GLU A 163 12.39 14.78 -2.37
CA GLU A 163 12.11 15.52 -3.61
C GLU A 163 11.65 16.97 -3.39
N ASN A 164 11.02 17.27 -2.25
CA ASN A 164 10.39 18.57 -1.98
C ASN A 164 11.00 19.25 -0.74
N ASN A 165 12.25 18.93 -0.40
CA ASN A 165 12.99 19.55 0.72
C ASN A 165 12.22 19.57 2.06
N SER A 166 11.40 18.55 2.30
CA SER A 166 10.53 18.39 3.48
C SER A 166 9.57 19.55 3.77
N LYS A 167 9.30 20.44 2.79
CA LYS A 167 8.40 21.58 2.99
C LYS A 167 6.96 21.11 3.04
N PHE A 168 6.32 21.27 4.21
CA PHE A 168 4.96 20.79 4.48
C PHE A 168 3.94 21.14 3.38
N ASN A 169 3.89 22.41 2.97
CA ASN A 169 2.95 22.90 1.96
C ASN A 169 3.14 22.20 0.60
N GLU A 170 4.37 21.80 0.28
CA GLU A 170 4.71 21.13 -0.98
C GLU A 170 4.43 19.62 -0.91
N ILE A 171 4.49 18.98 0.27
CA ILE A 171 4.37 17.52 0.40
C ILE A 171 3.00 17.00 0.83
N HIS A 172 2.21 17.79 1.56
CA HIS A 172 1.03 17.25 2.28
C HIS A 172 0.00 16.61 1.35
N ASP A 173 -0.37 17.27 0.24
CA ASP A 173 -1.34 16.73 -0.72
C ASP A 173 -0.88 15.41 -1.35
N LYS A 174 0.43 15.22 -1.55
CA LYS A 174 1.01 14.00 -2.15
C LYS A 174 1.04 12.86 -1.15
N ILE A 175 1.43 13.17 0.08
CA ILE A 175 1.43 12.22 1.21
C ILE A 175 -0.01 11.77 1.53
N ASP A 176 -0.97 12.69 1.55
CA ASP A 176 -2.38 12.38 1.78
C ASP A 176 -2.93 11.38 0.76
N GLU A 177 -2.51 11.44 -0.51
CA GLU A 177 -2.92 10.47 -1.53
C GLU A 177 -2.33 9.07 -1.30
N ILE A 178 -1.08 8.97 -0.84
CA ILE A 178 -0.47 7.68 -0.45
C ILE A 178 -1.21 7.09 0.75
N ILE A 179 -1.43 7.90 1.80
CA ILE A 179 -2.15 7.46 3.00
C ILE A 179 -3.57 7.01 2.64
N LYS A 180 -4.25 7.78 1.81
CA LYS A 180 -5.58 7.44 1.34
C LYS A 180 -5.57 6.08 0.63
N ASN A 181 -4.64 5.85 -0.30
CA ASN A 181 -4.54 4.60 -1.04
C ASN A 181 -4.36 3.39 -0.11
N ILE A 182 -3.41 3.45 0.82
CA ILE A 182 -3.14 2.34 1.73
C ILE A 182 -4.29 2.12 2.71
N LEU A 183 -4.86 3.16 3.31
CA LEU A 183 -5.94 3.01 4.29
C LEU A 183 -7.25 2.55 3.65
N ASN A 184 -7.53 3.01 2.43
CA ASN A 184 -8.65 2.48 1.66
C ASN A 184 -8.41 1.02 1.31
N TYR A 185 -7.18 0.59 1.00
CA TYR A 185 -6.89 -0.82 0.83
C TYR A 185 -7.16 -1.59 2.12
N PHE A 186 -6.62 -1.16 3.26
CA PHE A 186 -6.82 -1.83 4.56
C PHE A 186 -8.30 -1.97 4.95
N THR A 187 -9.12 -0.97 4.64
CA THR A 187 -10.55 -0.99 4.98
C THR A 187 -11.42 -1.69 3.95
N LYS A 188 -11.03 -1.72 2.66
CA LYS A 188 -11.80 -2.39 1.59
C LYS A 188 -11.36 -3.82 1.30
N SER A 189 -10.13 -4.21 1.62
CA SER A 189 -9.61 -5.58 1.48
C SER A 189 -10.17 -6.52 2.56
N ASP A 190 -9.79 -7.79 2.49
CA ASP A 190 -10.26 -8.81 3.42
C ASP A 190 -9.73 -8.58 4.85
N LEU A 191 -10.51 -8.94 5.87
CA LEU A 191 -10.18 -8.71 7.29
C LEU A 191 -9.96 -10.03 8.04
N ILE A 192 -9.32 -11.00 7.38
CA ILE A 192 -8.93 -12.25 8.06
C ILE A 192 -7.55 -12.05 8.71
N PHE A 193 -7.46 -12.47 9.97
CA PHE A 193 -6.25 -12.39 10.78
C PHE A 193 -5.68 -13.78 11.05
N LEU A 194 -4.36 -13.83 11.17
CA LEU A 194 -3.60 -15.02 11.50
C LEU A 194 -3.83 -15.41 12.96
N ASN A 195 -4.10 -16.69 13.17
CA ASN A 195 -4.07 -17.27 14.50
C ASN A 195 -2.70 -17.95 14.71
N PHE A 196 -1.79 -17.26 15.40
CA PHE A 196 -0.44 -17.74 15.71
C PHE A 196 -0.39 -18.89 16.73
N GLU A 197 -1.53 -19.32 17.26
CA GLU A 197 -1.66 -20.48 18.14
C GLU A 197 -2.20 -21.70 17.39
N ASN A 198 -2.72 -21.52 16.17
CA ASN A 198 -3.27 -22.59 15.35
C ASN A 198 -2.30 -22.95 14.20
N THR A 199 -1.75 -24.16 14.25
CA THR A 199 -0.78 -24.65 13.26
C THR A 199 -1.39 -24.82 11.87
N GLU A 200 -2.64 -25.27 11.77
CA GLU A 200 -3.33 -25.42 10.48
C GLU A 200 -3.56 -24.06 9.81
N SER A 201 -3.92 -23.04 10.59
CA SER A 201 -4.08 -21.66 10.09
C SER A 201 -2.76 -21.12 9.54
N LEU A 202 -1.64 -21.36 10.24
CA LEU A 202 -0.32 -20.95 9.79
C LEU A 202 0.12 -21.71 8.53
N ASN A 203 -0.08 -23.03 8.48
CA ASN A 203 0.23 -23.84 7.30
C ASN A 203 -0.57 -23.37 6.09
N TYR A 204 -1.89 -23.17 6.26
CA TYR A 204 -2.74 -22.64 5.21
C TYR A 204 -2.26 -21.29 4.70
N PHE A 205 -1.89 -20.36 5.60
CA PHE A 205 -1.32 -19.07 5.21
C PHE A 205 -0.04 -19.24 4.38
N MET A 206 0.90 -20.06 4.85
CA MET A 206 2.19 -20.29 4.17
C MET A 206 2.01 -20.91 2.78
N GLU A 207 1.05 -21.83 2.62
CA GLU A 207 0.81 -22.54 1.36
C GLU A 207 -0.03 -21.76 0.36
N ASN A 208 -0.98 -20.93 0.83
CA ASN A 208 -2.02 -20.37 -0.04
C ASN A 208 -1.98 -18.84 -0.17
N GLN A 209 -1.37 -18.12 0.78
CA GLN A 209 -1.37 -16.65 0.80
C GLN A 209 0.01 -16.06 0.57
N VAL A 210 1.05 -16.73 1.08
CA VAL A 210 2.41 -16.21 1.03
C VAL A 210 3.01 -16.36 -0.36
N ASP A 211 3.30 -15.22 -0.99
CA ASP A 211 4.06 -15.14 -2.23
C ASP A 211 5.53 -14.72 -2.00
N GLU A 212 6.35 -14.86 -3.04
CA GLU A 212 7.78 -14.56 -2.96
C GLU A 212 8.11 -13.09 -2.70
N LEU A 213 7.25 -12.16 -3.13
CA LEU A 213 7.46 -10.73 -2.84
C LEU A 213 7.30 -10.46 -1.35
N TYR A 214 6.25 -10.99 -0.74
CA TYR A 214 6.06 -10.92 0.71
C TYR A 214 7.23 -11.56 1.44
N LYS A 215 7.62 -12.79 1.08
CA LYS A 215 8.74 -13.50 1.74
C LYS A 215 10.02 -12.68 1.68
N LYS A 216 10.35 -12.11 0.50
CA LYS A 216 11.56 -11.30 0.32
C LYS A 216 11.56 -10.10 1.26
N ILE A 217 10.51 -9.27 1.22
CA ILE A 217 10.39 -8.10 2.10
C ILE A 217 10.47 -8.53 3.57
N TYR A 218 9.74 -9.58 3.93
CA TYR A 218 9.64 -10.05 5.31
C TYR A 218 11.01 -10.53 5.83
N VAL A 219 11.68 -11.44 5.13
CA VAL A 219 12.96 -12.01 5.56
C VAL A 219 14.04 -10.94 5.69
N GLU A 220 14.07 -9.97 4.78
CA GLU A 220 15.12 -8.93 4.74
C GLU A 220 14.86 -7.75 5.71
N ASN A 221 13.61 -7.54 6.12
CA ASN A 221 13.21 -6.33 6.86
C ASN A 221 12.45 -6.57 8.16
N PHE A 222 12.00 -7.79 8.48
CA PHE A 222 11.16 -8.04 9.66
C PHE A 222 11.80 -7.53 10.96
N ASP A 223 13.04 -7.93 11.26
CA ASP A 223 13.69 -7.54 12.51
C ASP A 223 13.88 -6.01 12.59
N LYS A 224 14.27 -5.38 11.47
CA LYS A 224 14.42 -3.92 11.36
C LYS A 224 13.10 -3.20 11.61
N ILE A 225 11.99 -3.71 11.06
CA ILE A 225 10.64 -3.14 11.24
C ILE A 225 10.18 -3.30 12.70
N VAL A 226 10.38 -4.49 13.28
CA VAL A 226 10.00 -4.78 14.68
C VAL A 226 10.76 -3.87 15.63
N GLU A 227 12.06 -3.71 15.44
CA GLU A 227 12.91 -2.82 16.24
C GLU A 227 12.50 -1.36 16.05
N LYS A 228 12.45 -0.88 14.80
CA LYS A 228 12.16 0.53 14.47
C LYS A 228 10.83 1.02 15.04
N TYR A 229 9.81 0.18 15.03
CA TYR A 229 8.46 0.55 15.44
C TYR A 229 8.03 -0.05 16.77
N ASN A 230 8.94 -0.74 17.48
CA ASN A 230 8.66 -1.42 18.74
C ASN A 230 7.39 -2.31 18.66
N ILE A 231 7.31 -3.12 17.60
CA ILE A 231 6.15 -3.98 17.34
C ILE A 231 6.10 -5.08 18.39
N GLN A 232 5.00 -5.15 19.12
CA GLN A 232 4.78 -6.13 20.18
C GLN A 232 3.86 -7.27 19.69
N ASN A 233 3.99 -8.44 20.29
CA ASN A 233 3.05 -9.56 20.13
C ASN A 233 2.94 -10.17 18.73
N VAL A 234 3.96 -10.03 17.87
CA VAL A 234 4.04 -10.71 16.58
C VAL A 234 5.07 -11.84 16.66
N LYS A 235 4.65 -13.08 16.40
CA LYS A 235 5.57 -14.21 16.28
C LYS A 235 6.23 -14.19 14.89
N LYS A 236 7.56 -14.33 14.85
CA LYS A 236 8.30 -14.42 13.59
C LYS A 236 8.03 -15.75 12.91
N ILE A 237 7.56 -15.70 11.66
CA ILE A 237 7.39 -16.88 10.81
C ILE A 237 8.74 -17.15 10.13
N LYS A 238 9.15 -18.42 10.10
CA LYS A 238 10.39 -18.83 9.41
C LYS A 238 10.09 -19.13 7.96
N PHE A 239 10.67 -18.33 7.06
CA PHE A 239 10.66 -18.59 5.63
C PHE A 239 12.06 -18.99 5.16
N TYR A 240 12.15 -19.95 4.25
CA TYR A 240 13.36 -20.20 3.48
C TYR A 240 13.43 -19.19 2.34
N LYS A 241 14.64 -18.73 2.00
CA LYS A 241 14.85 -17.93 0.79
C LYS A 241 14.50 -18.79 -0.42
N SER A 242 13.56 -18.33 -1.21
CA SER A 242 13.23 -18.90 -2.51
C SER A 242 13.51 -17.86 -3.59
N TYR A 243 14.04 -18.34 -4.71
CA TYR A 243 14.40 -17.51 -5.86
C TYR A 243 13.41 -17.69 -7.03
N ASP A 244 12.35 -18.48 -6.85
CA ASP A 244 11.36 -18.73 -7.89
C ASP A 244 10.15 -17.79 -7.80
N PHE A 245 10.26 -16.64 -8.47
CA PHE A 245 9.19 -15.64 -8.54
C PHE A 245 8.37 -15.71 -9.84
N GLN A 246 8.45 -16.82 -10.61
CA GLN A 246 7.75 -16.93 -11.90
C GLN A 246 6.23 -16.83 -11.77
N ASN A 247 5.68 -17.31 -10.66
CA ASN A 247 4.26 -17.30 -10.34
C ASN A 247 3.72 -15.94 -9.84
N LEU A 248 4.58 -14.94 -9.65
CA LEU A 248 4.14 -13.59 -9.28
C LEU A 248 3.41 -12.92 -10.46
N SER A 249 2.49 -12.01 -10.14
CA SER A 249 1.97 -11.07 -11.15
C SER A 249 3.10 -10.22 -11.72
N GLU A 250 2.96 -9.74 -12.96
CA GLU A 250 3.98 -8.89 -13.59
C GLU A 250 4.32 -7.66 -12.74
N SER A 251 3.31 -7.08 -12.08
CA SER A 251 3.50 -5.98 -11.12
C SER A 251 4.43 -6.40 -9.98
N LYS A 252 4.16 -7.53 -9.33
CA LYS A 252 4.95 -8.02 -8.20
C LYS A 252 6.36 -8.46 -8.62
N LYS A 253 6.55 -8.95 -9.84
CA LYS A 253 7.89 -9.25 -10.38
C LYS A 253 8.76 -8.00 -10.42
N ILE A 254 8.21 -6.86 -10.83
CA ILE A 254 8.94 -5.58 -10.82
C ILE A 254 9.26 -5.15 -9.40
N LEU A 255 8.28 -5.19 -8.50
CA LEU A 255 8.50 -4.86 -7.08
C LEU A 255 9.59 -5.73 -6.46
N TYR A 256 9.59 -7.04 -6.77
CA TYR A 256 10.59 -7.99 -6.28
C TYR A 256 11.99 -7.64 -6.76
N LYS A 257 12.16 -7.41 -8.07
CA LYS A 257 13.46 -7.05 -8.68
C LYS A 257 14.01 -5.74 -8.14
N TYR A 258 13.15 -4.74 -7.94
CA TYR A 258 13.57 -3.47 -7.34
C TYR A 258 14.16 -3.68 -5.94
N ILE A 259 13.57 -4.56 -5.12
CA ILE A 259 14.09 -4.87 -3.79
C ILE A 259 15.42 -5.65 -3.87
N GLU A 260 15.67 -6.45 -4.92
CA GLU A 260 16.99 -7.08 -5.11
C GLU A 260 18.12 -6.08 -5.33
N GLY A 261 17.79 -4.89 -5.87
CA GLY A 261 18.76 -3.82 -6.13
C GLY A 261 18.98 -2.83 -4.98
N ILE A 262 18.24 -2.93 -3.87
CA ILE A 262 18.34 -2.06 -2.68
C ILE A 262 19.24 -2.72 -1.62
#